data_AF-A0A1H3WRS5-F1
#
_entry.id   AF-A0A1H3WRS5-F1
#
_cell.length_a   1.000
_cell.length_b   1.000
_cell.length_c   1.000
_cell.angle_alpha   90.00
_cell.angle_beta   90.00
_cell.angle_gamma   90.00
#
_symmetry.space_group_name_H-M   'P 1'
#
loop_
_entity.id
_entity.type
_entity.pdbx_description
1 polymer ?
#
loop_
_entity_poly.entity_id
_entity_poly.type
_entity_poly.pdbx_seq_one_letter_code
_entity_poly.pdbx_strand_id
1 'polypeptide(L)' 'MTDHGKKKIAPIVITIVMILYYALYFGILVVSLPTIGKIALGVIPLLLAIASIYVCVQRMREIDGGEEDDLGDY' A
#
# COMPACT_ATOMS: atom_id res chain seq x y z
N MET A 1 18.16 -17.31 -7.49
CA MET A 1 17.13 -16.26 -7.42
C MET A 1 17.77 -15.06 -6.78
N THR A 2 17.96 -13.98 -7.54
CA THR A 2 18.69 -12.77 -7.14
C THR A 2 18.03 -12.12 -5.92
N ASP A 3 18.84 -11.66 -4.97
CA ASP A 3 18.44 -11.13 -3.67
C ASP A 3 17.41 -9.98 -3.76
N HIS A 4 17.54 -9.15 -4.80
CA HIS A 4 16.60 -8.09 -5.18
C HIS A 4 15.13 -8.53 -5.29
N GLY A 5 14.87 -9.77 -5.74
CA GLY A 5 13.51 -10.29 -5.88
C GLY A 5 12.82 -10.55 -4.53
N LYS A 6 13.59 -10.89 -3.49
CA LYS A 6 13.05 -11.14 -2.14
C LYS A 6 12.72 -9.84 -1.42
N LYS A 7 13.53 -8.80 -1.60
CA LYS A 7 13.31 -7.49 -0.96
C LYS A 7 12.01 -6.82 -1.41
N LYS A 8 11.61 -7.02 -2.68
CA LYS A 8 10.33 -6.48 -3.22
C LYS A 8 9.09 -7.22 -2.75
N ILE A 9 9.21 -8.46 -2.26
CA ILE A 9 8.05 -9.25 -1.79
C ILE A 9 7.41 -8.60 -0.57
N ALA A 10 8.21 -8.06 0.35
CA ALA A 10 7.70 -7.42 1.57
C ALA A 10 6.74 -6.24 1.28
N PRO A 11 7.11 -5.21 0.50
CA PRO A 11 6.21 -4.09 0.21
C PRO A 11 4.98 -4.52 -0.63
N ILE A 12 5.13 -5.48 -1.54
CA ILE A 12 4.02 -6.01 -2.36
C ILE A 12 3.00 -6.77 -1.49
N VAL A 13 3.47 -7.64 -0.59
CA VAL A 13 2.57 -8.39 0.30
C VAL A 13 1.82 -7.45 1.24
N ILE A 14 2.51 -6.44 1.79
CA ILE A 14 1.88 -5.45 2.67
C ILE A 14 0.81 -4.64 1.92
N THR A 15 1.08 -4.23 0.68
CA THR A 15 0.07 -3.51 -0.12
C THR A 15 -1.14 -4.38 -0.46
N ILE A 16 -0.96 -5.66 -0.80
CA ILE A 16 -2.07 -6.59 -1.03
C ILE A 16 -2.92 -6.75 0.23
N VAL A 17 -2.30 -6.94 1.40
CA VAL A 17 -3.01 -7.06 2.68
C VAL A 17 -3.78 -5.77 3.02
N MET A 18 -3.18 -4.60 2.78
CA MET A 18 -3.84 -3.30 2.93
C MET A 18 -5.06 -3.15 2.01
N ILE A 19 -4.95 -3.54 0.75
CA ILE A 19 -6.07 -3.49 -0.20
C ILE A 19 -7.21 -4.40 0.27
N LEU A 20 -6.90 -5.62 0.71
CA LEU A 20 -7.90 -6.54 1.27
C LEU A 20 -8.56 -5.98 2.52
N TYR A 21 -7.79 -5.36 3.41
CA TYR A 21 -8.30 -4.70 4.61
C TYR A 21 -9.26 -3.55 4.24
N TYR A 22 -8.89 -2.70 3.28
CA TYR A 22 -9.77 -1.62 2.83
C TYR A 22 -11.02 -2.13 2.13
N ALA A 23 -10.93 -3.23 1.37
CA ALA A 23 -12.10 -3.85 0.74
C ALA A 23 -13.10 -4.37 1.79
N LEU A 24 -12.61 -5.05 2.84
CA LEU A 24 -13.44 -5.50 3.96
C LEU A 24 -14.04 -4.32 4.73
N TYR A 25 -13.23 -3.31 5.03
CA TYR A 25 -13.68 -2.08 5.68
C TYR A 25 -14.81 -1.42 4.88
N PHE A 26 -14.64 -1.25 3.57
CA PHE A 26 -15.63 -0.66 2.69
C PHE A 26 -16.91 -1.51 2.60
N GLY A 27 -16.77 -2.85 2.58
CA GLY A 27 -17.90 -3.77 2.63
C GLY A 27 -18.76 -3.60 3.88
N ILE A 28 -18.14 -3.51 5.05
CA ILE A 28 -18.83 -3.23 6.33
C ILE A 28 -19.46 -1.84 6.30
N LEU A 29 -18.73 -0.85 5.78
CA LEU A 29 -19.16 0.55 5.72
C LEU A 29 -20.41 0.75 4.86
N VAL A 30 -20.50 0.05 3.73
CA VAL A 30 -21.66 0.08 2.84
C VAL A 30 -22.91 -0.53 3.48
N VAL A 31 -22.75 -1.53 4.36
CA VAL A 31 -23.85 -2.21 5.05
C VAL A 31 -24.32 -1.44 6.28
N SER A 32 -23.41 -0.80 7.03
CA SER A 32 -23.73 -0.22 8.35
C SER A 32 -24.14 1.26 8.35
N LEU A 33 -23.80 2.07 7.34
CA LEU A 33 -24.02 3.53 7.38
C LEU A 33 -25.02 4.05 6.33
N PRO A 34 -25.74 5.16 6.60
CA PRO A 34 -26.52 5.89 5.61
C PRO A 34 -25.61 6.69 4.65
N THR A 35 -26.16 7.08 3.49
CA THR A 35 -25.44 7.53 2.27
C THR A 35 -24.37 8.62 2.50
N ILE A 36 -24.59 9.57 3.41
CA ILE A 36 -23.65 10.67 3.68
C ILE A 36 -22.42 10.17 4.46
N GLY A 37 -22.61 9.27 5.42
CA GLY A 37 -21.50 8.64 6.15
C GLY A 37 -20.61 7.78 5.26
N LYS A 38 -21.19 7.20 4.19
CA LYS A 38 -20.45 6.41 3.18
C LYS A 38 -19.42 7.23 2.42
N ILE A 39 -19.77 8.46 2.05
CA ILE A 39 -18.88 9.32 1.28
C ILE A 39 -17.76 9.86 2.17
N ALA A 40 -18.09 10.39 3.35
CA ALA A 40 -17.11 10.96 4.26
C ALA A 40 -16.06 9.93 4.73
N LEU A 41 -16.49 8.72 5.11
CA LEU A 41 -15.59 7.67 5.56
C LEU A 41 -15.05 6.78 4.44
N GLY A 42 -15.58 6.88 3.22
CA GLY A 42 -15.08 6.16 2.04
C GLY A 42 -13.94 6.89 1.33
N VAL A 43 -13.92 8.23 1.38
CA VAL A 43 -12.85 9.04 0.76
C VAL A 43 -11.51 8.87 1.48
N ILE A 44 -11.53 8.77 2.81
CA ILE A 44 -10.32 8.60 3.63
C ILE A 44 -9.52 7.33 3.28
N PRO A 45 -10.11 6.12 3.30
CA PRO A 45 -9.41 4.89 2.93
C PRO A 45 -9.00 4.88 1.44
N LEU A 46 -9.73 5.58 0.57
CA LEU A 46 -9.33 5.73 -0.83
C LEU A 46 -8.03 6.53 -0.97
N LEU A 47 -7.92 7.68 -0.29
CA LEU A 47 -6.71 8.49 -0.26
C LEU A 47 -5.53 7.70 0.34
N LEU A 48 -5.78 6.98 1.43
CA LEU A 48 -4.78 6.11 2.05
C LEU A 48 -4.35 4.95 1.14
N ALA A 49 -5.26 4.36 0.37
CA ALA A 49 -4.94 3.33 -0.60
C ALA A 49 -4.00 3.87 -1.69
N ILE A 50 -4.31 5.05 -2.25
CA ILE A 50 -3.46 5.72 -3.24
C ILE A 50 -2.07 6.01 -2.65
N ALA A 51 -2.01 6.58 -1.44
CA ALA A 51 -0.75 6.85 -0.76
C ALA A 51 0.07 5.56 -0.53
N SER A 52 -0.59 4.46 -0.15
CA SER A 52 0.08 3.17 0.07
C SER A 52 0.68 2.57 -1.20
N ILE A 53 -0.02 2.71 -2.33
CA ILE A 53 0.49 2.28 -3.64
C ILE A 53 1.67 3.15 -4.05
N TYR A 54 1.57 4.47 -3.86
CA TYR A 54 2.66 5.40 -4.16
C TYR A 54 3.95 5.06 -3.40
N VAL A 55 3.86 4.88 -2.08
CA VAL A 55 5.00 4.49 -1.26
C VAL A 55 5.55 3.13 -1.69
N CYS A 56 4.68 2.16 -2.00
CA CYS A 56 5.13 0.85 -2.49
C CYS A 56 5.91 0.96 -3.82
N VAL A 57 5.42 1.77 -4.76
CA VAL A 57 6.10 2.02 -6.04
C VAL A 57 7.44 2.73 -5.80
N GLN A 58 7.47 3.73 -4.92
CA GLN A 58 8.70 4.41 -4.55
C GLN A 58 9.74 3.43 -3.97
N ARG A 59 9.34 2.58 -3.02
CA ARG A 59 10.23 1.55 -2.46
C ARG A 59 10.72 0.54 -3.49
N MET A 60 9.86 0.11 -4.41
CA MET A 60 10.31 -0.74 -5.52
C MET A 60 11.34 -0.04 -6.41
N ARG A 61 11.16 1.26 -6.67
CA ARG A 61 12.10 2.08 -7.45
C ARG A 61 13.42 2.32 -6.73
N GLU A 62 13.41 2.51 -5.41
CA GLU A 62 14.64 2.62 -4.59
C GLU A 62 15.44 1.30 -4.62
N ILE A 63 14.75 0.16 -4.46
CA ILE A 63 15.35 -1.19 -4.56
C ILE A 63 15.90 -1.45 -5.98
N ASP A 64 15.19 -1.01 -7.03
CA ASP A 64 15.62 -1.18 -8.44
C ASP A 64 16.68 -0.18 -8.90
N GLY A 65 16.67 1.02 -8.33
CA GLY A 65 17.59 2.11 -8.67
C GLY A 65 18.95 1.99 -8.00
N GLY A 66 19.12 1.06 -7.06
CA GLY A 66 20.38 0.86 -6.33
C GLY A 66 20.62 1.89 -5.21
N GLU A 67 19.65 2.75 -4.87
CA GLU A 67 19.77 3.67 -3.71
C GLU A 67 19.87 2.92 -2.38
N GLU A 68 19.36 1.68 -2.29
CA GLU A 68 19.62 0.80 -1.13
C GLU A 68 21.07 0.32 -1.03
N ASP A 69 21.82 0.31 -2.13
CA ASP A 69 23.22 -0.15 -2.18
C ASP A 69 24.20 0.98 -1.81
N ASP A 70 23.82 2.25 -2.07
CA ASP A 70 24.63 3.45 -1.74
C ASP A 70 24.66 3.79 -0.24
N LEU A 71 23.74 3.27 0.57
CA LEU A 71 23.77 3.42 2.03
C LEU A 71 24.62 2.34 2.73
N GLY A 72 25.13 1.35 1.98
CA GLY A 72 26.03 0.30 2.47
C GLY A 72 27.50 0.70 2.53
N ASP A 73 27.87 1.88 2.02
CA ASP A 73 29.25 2.35 1.89
C ASP A 73 29.69 3.31 3.03
N TYR A 74 29.06 3.21 4.20
CA TYR A 74 29.49 3.87 5.45
C TYR A 74 29.81 2.87 6.56
#